data_AF-X0Q6T4-F1
#
_entry.id   AF-X0Q6T4-F1
#
_cell.length_a   1.000
_cell.length_b   1.000
_cell.length_c   1.000
_cell.angle_alpha   90.00
_cell.angle_beta   90.00
_cell.angle_gamma   90.00
#
_symmetry.space_group_name_H-M   'P 1'
#
loop_
_entity.id
_entity.type
_entity.pdbx_description
1 polymer ?
#
loop_
_entity_poly.entity_id
_entity_poly.type
_entity_poly.pdbx_seq_one_letter_code
_entity_poly.pdbx_strand_id
1 'polypeptide(L)'
;MALYLRLPATAGFNIDNELIIINAFNANEPEQSLHGKDVNIIASGPSIQQLPLAELLDTPTIFVNGSISLIGQHQFTDIAGYVISDARFINHQPEILQQYYTGQPLYATLAVFEAMATTHPDIMQTYHHAMRVLYSGAMGSQVKQAIFAYLEKITQKMPLSYFINNPNFIIDSDHKAADIGVSLNITHGFVEAGTVAYVAAQLAFSRQAASIHLYGIDLLNSKQPRFYENKNNSAPSMLSKVMNERIIPSFNLLGRIYQSHGVPVVNHSPISKTLFDTF
;
A
#
# COMPACT_ATOMS: atom_id res chain seq x y z
N MET A 1 -30.77 -2.91 4.74
CA MET A 1 -29.99 -2.06 3.82
C MET A 1 -28.69 -1.75 4.53
N ALA A 2 -27.57 -2.38 4.14
CA ALA A 2 -26.29 -2.09 4.79
C ALA A 2 -25.92 -0.64 4.47
N LEU A 3 -25.85 0.22 5.49
CA LEU A 3 -25.34 1.58 5.33
C LEU A 3 -23.84 1.43 5.03
N TYR A 4 -23.46 1.49 3.76
CA TYR A 4 -22.03 1.47 3.42
C TYR A 4 -21.40 2.72 4.03
N LEU A 5 -20.47 2.52 4.96
CA LEU A 5 -19.70 3.58 5.60
C LEU A 5 -19.01 4.41 4.51
N ARG A 6 -19.38 5.69 4.41
CA ARG A 6 -18.74 6.61 3.48
C ARG A 6 -17.43 7.07 4.09
N LEU A 7 -16.32 6.66 3.48
CA LEU A 7 -15.00 7.14 3.84
C LEU A 7 -14.90 8.66 3.59
N PRO A 8 -14.12 9.41 4.40
CA PRO A 8 -13.89 10.82 4.15
C PRO A 8 -13.24 11.06 2.79
N ALA A 9 -13.67 12.10 2.08
CA ALA A 9 -13.05 12.49 0.81
C ALA A 9 -11.70 13.21 1.01
N THR A 10 -11.44 13.75 2.20
CA THR A 10 -10.22 14.45 2.56
C THR A 10 -9.82 14.18 4.01
N ALA A 11 -8.55 14.42 4.33
CA ALA A 11 -8.04 14.50 5.69
C ALA A 11 -7.25 15.79 5.89
N GLY A 12 -7.50 16.47 7.01
CA GLY A 12 -6.76 17.67 7.42
C GLY A 12 -5.69 17.34 8.45
N PHE A 13 -4.52 17.96 8.30
CA PHE A 13 -3.36 17.83 9.18
C PHE A 13 -2.89 19.23 9.58
N ASN A 14 -2.81 19.50 10.88
CA ASN A 14 -2.27 20.77 11.37
C ASN A 14 -0.75 20.66 11.47
N ILE A 15 -0.03 21.46 10.67
CA ILE A 15 1.43 21.50 10.64
C ILE A 15 1.84 22.97 10.80
N ASP A 16 2.55 23.30 11.88
CA ASP A 16 3.03 24.65 12.19
C ASP A 16 1.96 25.76 12.09
N ASN A 17 0.76 25.47 12.60
CA ASN A 17 -0.44 26.33 12.55
C ASN A 17 -1.06 26.52 11.15
N GLU A 18 -0.60 25.77 10.15
CA GLU A 18 -1.24 25.66 8.84
C GLU A 18 -2.06 24.36 8.74
N LEU A 19 -3.26 24.46 8.17
CA LEU A 19 -4.09 23.28 7.89
C LEU A 19 -3.79 22.77 6.49
N ILE A 20 -3.05 21.66 6.41
CA ILE A 20 -2.81 20.93 5.16
C ILE A 20 -3.96 19.96 4.91
N ILE A 21 -4.56 20.03 3.72
CA ILE A 21 -5.64 19.13 3.30
C ILE A 21 -5.10 18.16 2.24
N ILE A 22 -5.26 16.87 2.49
CA ILE A 22 -4.90 15.80 1.53
C ILE A 22 -6.16 15.07 1.10
N ASN A 23 -6.34 14.90 -0.20
CA ASN A 23 -7.47 14.17 -0.77
C ASN A 23 -7.33 12.67 -0.53
N ALA A 24 -8.45 11.99 -0.31
CA ALA A 24 -8.50 10.53 -0.36
C ALA A 24 -8.27 10.06 -1.80
N PHE A 25 -7.70 8.87 -1.97
CA PHE A 25 -7.59 8.25 -3.28
C PHE A 25 -8.98 8.01 -3.89
N ASN A 26 -9.11 8.29 -5.19
CA ASN A 26 -10.32 8.04 -5.96
C ASN A 26 -9.96 7.45 -7.33
N ALA A 27 -10.35 6.21 -7.58
CA ALA A 27 -10.09 5.50 -8.82
C ALA A 27 -10.72 6.14 -10.07
N ASN A 28 -11.68 7.06 -9.90
CA ASN A 28 -12.34 7.76 -10.99
C ASN A 28 -11.60 9.03 -11.45
N GLU A 29 -10.56 9.46 -10.73
CA GLU A 29 -9.69 10.56 -11.16
C GLU A 29 -8.85 10.10 -12.37
N PRO A 30 -8.96 10.75 -13.55
CA PRO A 30 -8.24 10.32 -14.75
C PRO A 30 -6.72 10.23 -14.59
N GLU A 31 -6.13 11.14 -13.80
CA GLU A 31 -4.71 11.17 -13.46
C GLU A 31 -4.23 9.94 -12.67
N GLN A 32 -5.17 9.19 -12.06
CA GLN A 32 -4.86 7.96 -11.34
C GLN A 32 -4.80 6.75 -12.27
N SER A 33 -5.26 6.86 -13.52
CA SER A 33 -5.41 5.70 -14.40
C SER A 33 -4.06 5.08 -14.79
N LEU A 34 -3.99 3.75 -14.68
CA LEU A 34 -2.96 2.87 -15.23
C LEU A 34 -3.57 1.97 -16.33
N HIS A 35 -4.67 2.41 -16.95
CA HIS A 35 -5.40 1.64 -17.94
C HIS A 35 -4.51 1.11 -19.06
N GLY A 36 -4.53 -0.20 -19.27
CA GLY A 36 -3.78 -0.85 -20.35
C GLY A 36 -2.27 -0.95 -20.11
N LYS A 37 -1.77 -0.53 -18.94
CA LYS A 37 -0.34 -0.57 -18.61
C LYS A 37 0.01 -1.79 -17.75
N ASP A 38 1.14 -2.42 -18.04
CA ASP A 38 1.80 -3.34 -17.11
C ASP A 38 2.42 -2.53 -15.96
N VAL A 39 2.33 -3.04 -14.72
CA VAL A 39 2.74 -2.29 -13.53
C VAL A 39 3.68 -3.11 -12.67
N ASN A 40 4.85 -2.55 -12.38
CA ASN A 40 5.79 -3.11 -11.42
C ASN A 40 5.45 -2.66 -10.01
N ILE A 41 5.52 -3.57 -9.05
CA ILE A 41 5.49 -3.27 -7.62
C ILE A 41 6.80 -3.76 -7.01
N ILE A 42 7.64 -2.82 -6.57
CA ILE A 42 8.94 -3.13 -5.99
C ILE A 42 8.83 -3.05 -4.46
N ALA A 43 9.00 -4.19 -3.81
CA ALA A 43 9.09 -4.30 -2.35
C ALA A 43 10.54 -4.27 -1.86
N SER A 44 10.75 -4.67 -0.61
CA SER A 44 12.01 -4.42 0.11
C SER A 44 12.87 -5.67 0.33
N GLY A 45 12.52 -6.80 -0.28
CA GLY A 45 13.26 -8.04 -0.13
C GLY A 45 14.71 -7.97 -0.63
N PRO A 46 15.64 -8.75 -0.08
CA PRO A 46 17.04 -8.78 -0.52
C PRO A 46 17.24 -9.13 -2.00
N SER A 47 16.32 -9.88 -2.62
CA SER A 47 16.42 -10.29 -4.03
C SER A 47 16.42 -9.12 -5.01
N ILE A 48 15.95 -7.94 -4.60
CA ILE A 48 16.03 -6.71 -5.39
C ILE A 48 17.45 -6.43 -5.88
N GLN A 49 18.48 -6.71 -5.07
CA GLN A 49 19.88 -6.46 -5.42
C GLN A 49 20.38 -7.29 -6.61
N GLN A 50 19.65 -8.34 -7.00
CA GLN A 50 20.00 -9.25 -8.08
C GLN A 50 19.11 -9.08 -9.31
N LEU A 51 18.14 -8.16 -9.27
CA LEU A 51 17.24 -7.93 -10.39
C LEU A 51 17.94 -7.15 -11.51
N PRO A 52 17.65 -7.46 -12.79
CA PRO A 52 18.04 -6.63 -13.91
C PRO A 52 17.18 -5.35 -13.95
N LEU A 53 17.37 -4.44 -12.98
CA LEU A 53 16.54 -3.23 -12.80
C LEU A 53 16.46 -2.34 -14.06
N ALA A 54 17.48 -2.39 -14.92
CA ALA A 54 17.49 -1.67 -16.19
C ALA A 54 16.30 -2.03 -17.09
N GLU A 55 15.78 -3.25 -17.01
CA GLU A 55 14.63 -3.72 -17.79
C GLU A 55 13.30 -3.16 -17.26
N LEU A 56 13.28 -2.60 -16.05
CA LEU A 56 12.08 -2.15 -15.37
C LEU A 56 11.89 -0.62 -15.41
N LEU A 57 12.91 0.15 -15.83
CA LEU A 57 12.98 1.61 -15.63
C LEU A 57 11.87 2.39 -16.35
N ASP A 58 11.43 1.90 -17.51
CA ASP A 58 10.41 2.54 -18.35
C ASP A 58 8.99 2.00 -18.13
N THR A 59 8.85 0.98 -17.27
CA THR A 59 7.55 0.42 -16.91
C THR A 59 7.00 1.16 -15.68
N PRO A 60 5.72 1.55 -15.66
CA PRO A 60 5.08 2.19 -14.50
C PRO A 60 5.37 1.42 -13.22
N THR A 61 6.04 2.07 -12.29
CA THR A 61 6.54 1.42 -11.07
C THR A 61 5.93 2.04 -9.82
N ILE A 62 5.39 1.17 -8.97
CA ILE A 62 4.95 1.50 -7.62
C ILE A 62 6.00 1.00 -6.63
N PHE A 63 6.61 1.93 -5.90
CA PHE A 63 7.50 1.63 -4.78
C PHE A 63 6.70 1.43 -3.49
N VAL A 64 7.15 0.55 -2.61
CA VAL A 64 6.64 0.46 -1.24
C VAL A 64 7.73 0.65 -0.19
N ASN A 65 7.42 1.38 0.88
CA ASN A 65 8.36 1.71 1.97
C ASN A 65 9.75 2.12 1.43
N GLY A 66 10.86 1.60 1.98
CA GLY A 66 12.20 2.01 1.58
C GLY A 66 12.65 1.58 0.19
N SER A 67 11.82 0.88 -0.59
CA SER A 67 12.17 0.56 -1.99
C SER A 67 12.37 1.80 -2.86
N ILE A 68 11.77 2.95 -2.49
CA ILE A 68 11.98 4.23 -3.18
C ILE A 68 13.46 4.63 -3.22
N SER A 69 14.30 4.14 -2.30
CA SER A 69 15.76 4.38 -2.32
C SER A 69 16.46 3.97 -3.62
N LEU A 70 15.87 3.08 -4.42
CA LEU A 70 16.41 2.69 -5.73
C LEU A 70 16.55 3.86 -6.69
N ILE A 71 15.72 4.91 -6.55
CA ILE A 71 15.80 6.08 -7.44
C ILE A 71 17.10 6.86 -7.26
N GLY A 72 17.82 6.66 -6.15
CA GLY A 72 19.13 7.26 -5.93
C GLY A 72 20.24 6.69 -6.82
N GLN A 73 20.02 5.51 -7.40
CA GLN A 73 21.00 4.81 -8.25
C GLN A 73 20.46 4.52 -9.65
N HIS A 74 19.14 4.59 -9.84
CA HIS A 74 18.47 4.22 -11.07
C HIS A 74 17.45 5.27 -11.49
N GLN A 75 17.41 5.58 -12.79
CA GLN A 75 16.52 6.59 -13.35
C GLN A 75 15.22 5.92 -13.82
N PHE A 76 14.28 5.72 -12.90
CA PHE A 76 12.92 5.30 -13.27
C PHE A 76 12.19 6.46 -13.96
N THR A 77 11.66 6.21 -15.16
CA THR A 77 11.04 7.25 -16.00
C THR A 77 9.52 7.33 -15.81
N ASP A 78 8.87 6.27 -15.35
CA ASP A 78 7.43 6.23 -14.99
C ASP A 78 7.24 5.78 -13.52
N ILE A 79 7.32 6.73 -12.58
CA ILE A 79 7.00 6.47 -11.17
C ILE A 79 5.49 6.60 -10.97
N ALA A 80 4.79 5.48 -11.11
CA ALA A 80 3.34 5.40 -10.95
C ALA A 80 2.88 5.65 -9.51
N GLY A 81 3.73 5.39 -8.52
CA GLY A 81 3.40 5.71 -7.13
C GLY A 81 4.43 5.27 -6.10
N TYR A 82 4.20 5.73 -4.89
CA TYR A 82 4.92 5.35 -3.69
C TYR A 82 3.90 5.05 -2.59
N VAL A 83 3.90 3.83 -2.05
CA VAL A 83 2.90 3.37 -1.07
C VAL A 83 3.55 3.13 0.28
N ILE A 84 2.96 3.73 1.33
CA ILE A 84 3.33 3.49 2.72
C ILE A 84 2.06 3.26 3.53
N SER A 85 1.89 2.07 4.08
CA SER A 85 0.70 1.75 4.91
C SER A 85 1.01 1.46 6.37
N ASP A 86 2.29 1.52 6.78
CA ASP A 86 2.73 1.24 8.15
C ASP A 86 3.52 2.44 8.69
N ALA A 87 2.93 3.18 9.63
CA ALA A 87 3.54 4.37 10.23
C ALA A 87 4.86 4.07 10.95
N ARG A 88 5.10 2.82 11.37
CA ARG A 88 6.38 2.43 11.96
C ARG A 88 7.54 2.64 11.00
N PHE A 89 7.32 2.53 9.69
CA PHE A 89 8.37 2.77 8.70
C PHE A 89 8.92 4.21 8.80
N ILE A 90 8.04 5.21 8.95
CA ILE A 90 8.42 6.63 9.12
C ILE A 90 9.35 6.82 10.31
N ASN A 91 9.04 6.16 11.42
CA ASN A 91 9.81 6.29 12.66
C ASN A 91 11.14 5.52 12.64
N HIS A 92 11.21 4.39 11.92
CA HIS A 92 12.43 3.57 11.88
C HIS A 92 13.42 4.02 10.80
N GLN A 93 12.94 4.62 9.72
CA GLN A 93 13.75 5.00 8.55
C GLN A 93 13.40 6.43 8.06
N PRO A 94 13.47 7.45 8.94
CA PRO A 94 13.05 8.81 8.58
C PRO A 94 13.87 9.38 7.42
N GLU A 95 15.17 9.07 7.37
CA GLU A 95 16.11 9.57 6.37
C GLU A 95 15.72 9.20 4.93
N ILE A 96 15.05 8.05 4.72
CA ILE A 96 14.65 7.61 3.38
C ILE A 96 13.71 8.62 2.72
N LEU A 97 12.74 9.16 3.46
CA LEU A 97 11.84 10.16 2.91
C LEU A 97 12.59 11.45 2.58
N GLN A 98 13.43 11.91 3.49
CA GLN A 98 14.21 13.14 3.30
C GLN A 98 15.13 13.04 2.08
N GLN A 99 15.72 11.87 1.86
CA GLN A 99 16.71 11.69 0.81
C GLN A 99 16.09 11.41 -0.57
N TYR A 100 15.00 10.66 -0.63
CA TYR A 100 14.51 10.10 -1.89
C TYR A 100 13.11 10.57 -2.28
N TYR A 101 12.32 11.15 -1.37
CA TYR A 101 11.01 11.66 -1.76
C TYR A 101 11.12 13.10 -2.26
N THR A 102 10.85 13.30 -3.55
CA THR A 102 10.95 14.61 -4.22
C THR A 102 9.65 15.02 -4.90
N GLY A 103 8.51 14.52 -4.40
CA GLY A 103 7.18 14.84 -4.91
C GLY A 103 6.56 13.80 -5.84
N GLN A 104 7.06 12.55 -5.81
CA GLN A 104 6.39 11.43 -6.48
C GLN A 104 4.95 11.25 -5.95
N PRO A 105 4.02 10.66 -6.72
CA PRO A 105 2.68 10.35 -6.21
C PRO A 105 2.74 9.45 -4.97
N LEU A 106 2.34 9.96 -3.81
CA LEU A 106 2.42 9.26 -2.53
C LEU A 106 1.03 8.83 -2.07
N TYR A 107 0.84 7.53 -1.87
CA TYR A 107 -0.40 6.95 -1.38
C TYR A 107 -0.14 6.36 0.01
N ALA A 108 -0.71 6.97 1.04
CA ALA A 108 -0.41 6.55 2.41
C ALA A 108 -1.62 6.54 3.33
N THR A 109 -1.54 5.72 4.37
CA THR A 109 -2.60 5.68 5.39
C THR A 109 -2.62 6.94 6.24
N LEU A 110 -3.76 7.21 6.88
CA LEU A 110 -3.89 8.33 7.83
C LEU A 110 -2.78 8.32 8.90
N ALA A 111 -2.51 7.16 9.50
CA ALA A 111 -1.47 7.01 10.52
C ALA A 111 -0.06 7.35 10.00
N VAL A 112 0.20 7.11 8.72
CA VAL A 112 1.49 7.48 8.10
C VAL A 112 1.57 8.99 7.93
N PHE A 113 0.51 9.64 7.44
CA PHE A 113 0.50 11.10 7.33
C PHE A 113 0.53 11.79 8.69
N GLU A 114 -0.09 11.23 9.73
CA GLU A 114 0.04 11.72 11.12
C GLU A 114 1.50 11.64 11.61
N ALA A 115 2.19 10.52 11.33
CA ALA A 115 3.61 10.39 11.64
C ALA A 115 4.48 11.37 10.83
N MET A 116 4.18 11.55 9.53
CA MET A 116 4.87 12.52 8.67
C MET A 116 4.63 13.96 9.11
N ALA A 117 3.43 14.32 9.57
CA ALA A 117 3.14 15.67 10.05
C ALA A 117 4.00 16.04 11.27
N THR A 118 4.39 15.04 12.06
CA THR A 118 5.27 15.21 13.22
C THR A 118 6.76 15.18 12.86
N THR A 119 7.16 14.35 11.90
CA THR A 119 8.57 14.02 11.64
C THR A 119 9.14 14.67 10.38
N HIS A 120 8.28 15.04 9.43
CA HIS A 120 8.60 15.58 8.11
C HIS A 120 7.61 16.69 7.69
N PRO A 121 7.36 17.71 8.53
CA PRO A 121 6.39 18.77 8.25
C PRO A 121 6.69 19.49 6.91
N ASP A 122 7.98 19.78 6.64
CA ASP A 122 8.42 20.46 5.42
C ASP A 122 8.06 19.68 4.13
N ILE A 123 8.16 18.34 4.19
CA ILE A 123 7.79 17.47 3.05
C ILE A 123 6.30 17.58 2.78
N MET A 124 5.47 17.56 3.82
CA MET A 124 4.02 17.68 3.68
C MET A 124 3.63 19.08 3.19
N GLN A 125 4.20 20.14 3.75
CA GLN A 125 3.98 21.52 3.27
C GLN A 125 4.31 21.64 1.79
N THR A 126 5.45 21.11 1.36
CA THR A 126 5.91 21.23 -0.04
C THR A 126 5.12 20.35 -1.02
N TYR A 127 4.84 19.10 -0.66
CA TYR A 127 4.42 18.07 -1.62
C TYR A 127 3.02 17.49 -1.40
N HIS A 128 2.20 18.03 -0.47
CA HIS A 128 0.86 17.50 -0.19
C HIS A 128 -0.06 17.36 -1.43
N HIS A 129 0.14 18.17 -2.46
CA HIS A 129 -0.60 18.08 -3.73
C HIS A 129 -0.40 16.73 -4.46
N ALA A 130 0.76 16.09 -4.28
CA ALA A 130 1.10 14.78 -4.84
C ALA A 130 0.66 13.61 -3.91
N MET A 131 0.01 13.91 -2.78
CA MET A 131 -0.37 12.91 -1.78
C MET A 131 -1.83 12.49 -1.92
N ARG A 132 -2.12 11.23 -1.57
CA ARG A 132 -3.48 10.67 -1.47
C ARG A 132 -3.61 9.80 -0.22
N VAL A 133 -4.70 9.96 0.52
CA VAL A 133 -5.03 9.13 1.69
C VAL A 133 -5.63 7.81 1.24
N LEU A 134 -5.04 6.72 1.74
CA LEU A 134 -5.59 5.37 1.66
C LEU A 134 -6.26 5.00 2.99
N TYR A 135 -7.50 4.55 2.93
CA TYR A 135 -8.20 4.01 4.09
C TYR A 135 -8.20 2.48 4.05
N SER A 136 -7.98 1.85 5.19
CA SER A 136 -8.23 0.42 5.33
C SER A 136 -9.75 0.20 5.27
N GLY A 137 -10.21 -0.82 4.55
CA GLY A 137 -11.62 -1.19 4.45
C GLY A 137 -12.22 -1.47 5.83
N ALA A 138 -11.43 -1.99 6.76
CA ALA A 138 -11.82 -2.13 8.17
C ALA A 138 -12.07 -0.80 8.90
N MET A 139 -11.78 0.36 8.32
CA MET A 139 -12.09 1.65 8.95
C MET A 139 -13.55 2.01 8.71
N GLY A 140 -14.40 1.73 9.70
CA GLY A 140 -15.69 2.40 9.81
C GLY A 140 -15.53 3.73 10.52
N SER A 141 -15.60 4.85 9.79
CA SER A 141 -15.83 6.14 10.42
C SER A 141 -17.34 6.38 10.59
N GLN A 142 -17.87 6.22 11.80
CA GLN A 142 -19.08 6.95 12.16
C GLN A 142 -18.70 8.43 12.25
N VAL A 143 -18.77 9.15 11.12
CA VAL A 143 -18.62 10.60 11.12
C VAL A 143 -19.94 11.17 11.65
N LYS A 144 -20.01 11.49 12.95
CA LYS A 144 -20.93 12.54 13.37
C LYS A 144 -20.42 13.81 12.73
N GLN A 145 -21.17 14.37 11.78
CA GLN A 145 -20.90 15.70 11.25
C GLN A 145 -20.79 16.67 12.43
N ALA A 146 -19.58 17.12 12.73
CA ALA A 146 -19.37 18.21 13.65
C ALA A 146 -18.39 19.19 13.01
N ILE A 147 -18.93 20.38 12.80
CA ILE A 147 -18.25 21.62 12.43
C ILE A 147 -17.29 21.95 13.58
N PHE A 148 -15.98 22.04 13.27
CA PHE A 148 -14.87 22.57 14.08
C PHE A 148 -14.19 21.72 15.20
N ALA A 149 -12.86 21.66 15.05
CA ALA A 149 -11.78 21.76 16.03
C ALA A 149 -11.35 20.58 16.94
N TYR A 150 -12.15 19.56 17.23
CA TYR A 150 -11.61 18.39 17.95
C TYR A 150 -12.49 17.15 17.73
N LEU A 151 -12.14 16.35 16.73
CA LEU A 151 -12.74 15.02 16.54
C LEU A 151 -11.81 14.00 17.19
N GLU A 152 -12.16 13.50 18.37
CA GLU A 152 -11.72 12.15 18.75
C GLU A 152 -12.35 11.18 17.75
N LYS A 153 -11.61 10.88 16.68
CA LYS A 153 -11.97 9.84 15.73
C LYS A 153 -11.87 8.50 16.45
N ILE A 154 -12.98 7.99 16.95
CA ILE A 154 -13.08 6.57 17.29
C ILE A 154 -13.11 5.81 15.96
N THR A 155 -11.94 5.44 15.46
CA THR A 155 -11.79 4.49 14.35
C THR A 155 -12.01 3.09 14.89
N GLN A 156 -13.24 2.59 14.82
CA GLN A 156 -13.47 1.18 15.14
C GLN A 156 -13.02 0.33 13.94
N LYS A 157 -12.03 -0.54 14.15
CA LYS A 157 -11.69 -1.57 13.16
C LYS A 157 -12.86 -2.55 13.07
N MET A 158 -13.57 -2.52 11.95
CA MET A 158 -14.62 -3.46 11.60
C MET A 158 -14.00 -4.77 11.12
N PRO A 159 -14.54 -5.93 11.52
CA PRO A 159 -14.09 -7.22 10.99
C PRO A 159 -14.37 -7.32 9.49
N LEU A 160 -13.57 -8.11 8.76
CA LEU A 160 -13.73 -8.26 7.30
C LEU A 160 -15.09 -8.85 6.91
N SER A 161 -15.64 -9.77 7.70
CA SER A 161 -17.01 -10.28 7.56
C SER A 161 -18.09 -9.19 7.43
N TYR A 162 -17.87 -7.97 7.94
CA TYR A 162 -18.81 -6.85 7.73
C TYR A 162 -18.95 -6.46 6.25
N PHE A 163 -17.93 -6.72 5.43
CA PHE A 163 -17.86 -6.34 4.03
C PHE A 163 -18.29 -7.45 3.07
N ILE A 164 -18.78 -8.60 3.57
CA ILE A 164 -19.13 -9.77 2.72
C ILE A 164 -20.20 -9.45 1.65
N ASN A 165 -21.09 -8.50 1.94
CA ASN A 165 -22.14 -8.05 1.01
C ASN A 165 -21.80 -6.71 0.32
N ASN A 166 -20.54 -6.25 0.40
CA ASN A 166 -20.10 -5.04 -0.27
C ASN A 166 -19.54 -5.41 -1.65
N PRO A 167 -20.09 -4.87 -2.75
CA PRO A 167 -19.65 -5.24 -4.10
C PRO A 167 -18.20 -4.84 -4.42
N ASN A 168 -17.58 -3.97 -3.62
CA ASN A 168 -16.19 -3.56 -3.79
C ASN A 168 -15.20 -4.48 -3.05
N PHE A 169 -15.66 -5.53 -2.37
CA PHE A 169 -14.81 -6.44 -1.63
C PHE A 169 -15.20 -7.89 -1.91
N ILE A 170 -14.19 -8.75 -2.02
CA ILE A 170 -14.36 -10.20 -1.95
C ILE A 170 -13.79 -10.66 -0.63
N ILE A 171 -14.64 -11.23 0.23
CA ILE A 171 -14.26 -11.71 1.56
C ILE A 171 -14.37 -13.23 1.58
N ASP A 172 -13.31 -13.89 2.02
CA ASP A 172 -13.30 -15.32 2.34
C ASP A 172 -13.23 -15.46 3.87
N SER A 173 -14.40 -15.76 4.44
CA SER A 173 -14.59 -16.01 5.87
C SER A 173 -14.42 -17.48 6.26
N ASP A 174 -14.20 -18.37 5.29
CA ASP A 174 -14.05 -19.81 5.53
C ASP A 174 -12.59 -20.18 5.83
N HIS A 175 -11.65 -19.24 5.64
CA HIS A 175 -10.25 -19.42 6.00
C HIS A 175 -10.07 -19.54 7.52
N LYS A 176 -9.59 -20.71 7.96
CA LYS A 176 -9.60 -21.12 9.38
C LYS A 176 -8.85 -20.20 10.34
N ALA A 177 -7.79 -19.51 9.89
CA ALA A 177 -6.95 -18.71 10.78
C ALA A 177 -7.59 -17.33 11.08
N ALA A 178 -8.18 -16.71 10.06
CA ALA A 178 -8.91 -15.44 10.13
C ALA A 178 -9.54 -15.17 8.76
N ASP A 179 -10.58 -14.34 8.71
CA ASP A 179 -11.09 -13.79 7.45
C ASP A 179 -9.93 -13.20 6.62
N ILE A 180 -9.94 -13.48 5.32
CA ILE A 180 -9.10 -12.80 4.33
C ILE A 180 -10.00 -12.10 3.31
N GLY A 181 -9.45 -11.18 2.55
CA GLY A 181 -10.22 -10.51 1.53
C GLY A 181 -9.37 -9.65 0.61
N VAL A 182 -9.99 -9.20 -0.47
CA VAL A 182 -9.38 -8.31 -1.46
C VAL A 182 -10.37 -7.21 -1.83
N SER A 183 -9.88 -5.99 -1.98
CA SER A 183 -10.65 -4.86 -2.51
C SER A 183 -10.60 -4.83 -4.02
N LEU A 184 -11.77 -4.69 -4.67
CA LEU A 184 -11.90 -4.45 -6.10
C LEU A 184 -11.80 -2.96 -6.45
N ASN A 185 -11.94 -2.08 -5.46
CA ASN A 185 -11.78 -0.65 -5.62
C ASN A 185 -11.42 0.01 -4.29
N ILE A 186 -10.15 0.37 -4.10
CA ILE A 186 -9.66 0.92 -2.84
C ILE A 186 -10.13 2.34 -2.53
N THR A 187 -10.88 2.99 -3.43
CA THR A 187 -11.68 4.19 -3.10
C THR A 187 -12.62 3.91 -1.93
N HIS A 188 -13.06 2.65 -1.80
CA HIS A 188 -13.90 2.15 -0.72
C HIS A 188 -13.11 1.53 0.45
N GLY A 189 -11.78 1.53 0.33
CA GLY A 189 -10.83 1.01 1.30
C GLY A 189 -10.11 -0.25 0.84
N PHE A 190 -8.88 -0.45 1.33
CA PHE A 190 -8.05 -1.63 1.02
C PHE A 190 -8.13 -2.69 2.12
N VAL A 191 -7.85 -3.96 1.80
CA VAL A 191 -7.71 -5.03 2.80
C VAL A 191 -6.25 -5.22 3.21
N GLU A 192 -5.99 -5.39 4.51
CA GLU A 192 -4.65 -5.65 5.05
C GLU A 192 -4.31 -7.14 5.01
N ALA A 193 -3.14 -7.51 4.45
CA ALA A 193 -2.62 -8.88 4.49
C ALA A 193 -1.25 -9.02 5.17
N GLY A 194 -0.82 -8.02 5.95
CA GLY A 194 0.46 -8.05 6.66
C GLY A 194 1.69 -7.62 5.85
N THR A 195 1.48 -7.10 4.63
CA THR A 195 2.54 -6.48 3.81
C THR A 195 2.00 -5.31 3.00
N VAL A 196 2.81 -4.27 2.84
CA VAL A 196 2.46 -3.07 2.06
C VAL A 196 2.32 -3.38 0.58
N ALA A 197 3.05 -4.39 0.08
CA ALA A 197 2.92 -4.84 -1.31
C ALA A 197 1.50 -5.31 -1.66
N TYR A 198 0.76 -5.86 -0.69
CA TYR A 198 -0.63 -6.26 -0.89
C TYR A 198 -1.56 -5.05 -1.06
N VAL A 199 -1.27 -3.95 -0.36
CA VAL A 199 -1.99 -2.67 -0.52
C VAL A 199 -1.67 -2.06 -1.89
N ALA A 200 -0.39 -2.09 -2.29
CA ALA A 200 0.04 -1.61 -3.60
C ALA A 200 -0.59 -2.39 -4.76
N ALA A 201 -0.75 -3.72 -4.63
CA ALA A 201 -1.43 -4.53 -5.64
C ALA A 201 -2.91 -4.16 -5.78
N GLN A 202 -3.60 -3.89 -4.66
CA GLN A 202 -4.98 -3.40 -4.69
C GLN A 202 -5.09 -1.98 -5.28
N LEU A 203 -4.11 -1.11 -5.02
CA LEU A 203 -4.01 0.20 -5.67
C LEU A 203 -3.85 0.05 -7.19
N ALA A 204 -2.91 -0.76 -7.66
CA ALA A 204 -2.68 -0.98 -9.09
C ALA A 204 -3.93 -1.52 -9.80
N PHE A 205 -4.61 -2.50 -9.20
CA PHE A 205 -5.87 -3.04 -9.73
C PHE A 205 -6.98 -1.99 -9.80
N SER A 206 -7.16 -1.20 -8.72
CA SER A 206 -8.16 -0.12 -8.69
C SER A 206 -7.89 0.96 -9.74
N ARG A 207 -6.63 1.11 -10.16
CA ARG A 207 -6.17 2.01 -11.21
C ARG A 207 -6.24 1.38 -12.61
N GLN A 208 -6.85 0.20 -12.76
CA GLN A 208 -7.06 -0.48 -14.04
C GLN A 208 -5.78 -0.96 -14.73
N ALA A 209 -4.74 -1.32 -13.96
CA ALA A 209 -3.55 -1.98 -14.52
C ALA A 209 -3.92 -3.18 -15.39
N ALA A 210 -3.21 -3.38 -16.50
CA ALA A 210 -3.38 -4.54 -17.37
C ALA A 210 -2.77 -5.80 -16.75
N SER A 211 -1.64 -5.66 -16.05
CA SER A 211 -0.98 -6.73 -15.30
C SER A 211 -0.21 -6.15 -14.11
N ILE A 212 0.10 -6.99 -13.12
CA ILE A 212 0.79 -6.60 -11.89
C ILE A 212 1.99 -7.52 -11.66
N HIS A 213 3.19 -6.95 -11.62
CA HIS A 213 4.45 -7.67 -11.47
C HIS A 213 5.09 -7.35 -10.13
N LEU A 214 5.21 -8.34 -9.25
CA LEU A 214 5.72 -8.18 -7.90
C LEU A 214 7.22 -8.55 -7.83
N TYR A 215 8.02 -7.65 -7.26
CA TYR A 215 9.45 -7.83 -7.06
C TYR A 215 9.82 -7.64 -5.58
N GLY A 216 10.78 -8.41 -5.07
CA GLY A 216 11.25 -8.28 -3.69
C GLY A 216 10.26 -8.75 -2.63
N ILE A 217 9.29 -9.62 -2.98
CA ILE A 217 8.39 -10.29 -2.04
C ILE A 217 9.09 -11.54 -1.49
N ASP A 218 10.14 -11.32 -0.69
CA ASP A 218 10.97 -12.40 -0.19
C ASP A 218 10.52 -12.87 1.20
N LEU A 219 9.61 -13.85 1.21
CA LEU A 219 8.99 -14.33 2.45
C LEU A 219 9.87 -15.37 3.18
N LEU A 220 10.56 -16.23 2.42
CA LEU A 220 11.39 -17.31 2.98
C LEU A 220 12.67 -16.83 3.68
N ASN A 221 13.16 -15.63 3.37
CA ASN A 221 14.32 -15.03 4.02
C ASN A 221 13.95 -13.78 4.83
N SER A 222 12.69 -13.63 5.24
CA SER A 222 12.15 -12.42 5.90
C SER A 222 12.80 -12.01 7.23
N LYS A 223 13.79 -12.77 7.72
CA LYS A 223 14.67 -12.44 8.86
C LYS A 223 15.94 -11.71 8.43
N GLN A 224 16.27 -11.71 7.14
CA GLN A 224 17.39 -10.93 6.61
C GLN A 224 17.00 -9.44 6.54
N PRO A 225 17.98 -8.53 6.66
CA PRO A 225 17.73 -7.11 6.44
C PRO A 225 17.11 -6.87 5.08
N ARG A 226 16.25 -5.85 4.96
CA ARG A 226 15.79 -5.35 3.66
C ARG A 226 16.99 -4.89 2.83
N PHE A 227 16.85 -4.78 1.51
CA PHE A 227 18.01 -4.45 0.65
C PHE A 227 18.69 -3.10 0.97
N TYR A 228 17.95 -2.17 1.58
CA TYR A 228 18.43 -0.85 2.02
C TYR A 228 18.82 -0.81 3.50
N GLU A 229 18.76 -1.94 4.20
CA GLU A 229 19.14 -2.10 5.61
C GLU A 229 20.46 -2.87 5.74
N ASN A 230 21.04 -2.78 6.92
CA ASN A 230 22.15 -3.59 7.39
C ASN A 230 21.80 -4.18 8.77
N LYS A 231 22.71 -4.96 9.35
CA LYS A 231 22.47 -5.64 10.64
C LYS A 231 22.22 -4.68 11.82
N ASN A 232 22.66 -3.43 11.72
CA ASN A 232 22.60 -2.46 12.81
C ASN A 232 21.34 -1.57 12.75
N ASN A 233 20.65 -1.50 11.60
CA ASN A 233 19.45 -0.66 11.42
C ASN A 233 18.23 -1.45 10.90
N SER A 234 18.27 -2.78 10.97
CA SER A 234 17.16 -3.60 10.49
C SER A 234 15.94 -3.50 11.42
N ALA A 235 14.77 -3.23 10.83
CA ALA A 235 13.54 -3.17 11.62
C ALA A 235 12.98 -4.59 11.88
N PRO A 236 12.32 -4.81 13.03
CA PRO A 236 11.64 -6.08 13.30
C PRO A 236 10.63 -6.44 12.20
N SER A 237 10.71 -7.68 11.71
CA SER A 237 9.79 -8.21 10.69
C SER A 237 8.85 -9.25 11.30
N MET A 238 7.54 -9.05 11.11
CA MET A 238 6.51 -10.01 11.50
C MET A 238 6.08 -10.93 10.34
N LEU A 239 6.69 -10.79 9.15
CA LEU A 239 6.27 -11.50 7.94
C LEU A 239 6.25 -13.02 8.14
N SER A 240 7.32 -13.60 8.72
CA SER A 240 7.38 -15.04 9.00
C SER A 240 6.28 -15.56 9.93
N LYS A 241 5.75 -14.72 10.84
CA LYS A 241 4.69 -15.12 11.77
C LYS A 241 3.32 -15.19 11.11
N VAL A 242 3.07 -14.36 10.09
CA VAL A 242 1.76 -14.26 9.42
C VAL A 242 1.78 -14.81 7.99
N MET A 243 2.90 -15.39 7.57
CA MET A 243 3.13 -15.86 6.20
C MET A 243 2.09 -16.89 5.75
N ASN A 244 2.01 -18.02 6.45
CA ASN A 244 1.13 -19.14 6.09
C ASN A 244 -0.35 -18.85 6.43
N GLU A 245 -0.58 -18.08 7.50
CA GLU A 245 -1.93 -17.83 8.02
C GLU A 245 -2.63 -16.68 7.30
N ARG A 246 -1.89 -15.73 6.73
CA ARG A 246 -2.46 -14.50 6.15
C ARG A 246 -1.88 -14.15 4.79
N ILE A 247 -0.55 -14.00 4.67
CA ILE A 247 0.06 -13.45 3.45
C ILE A 247 -0.21 -14.36 2.25
N ILE A 248 0.15 -15.64 2.33
CA ILE A 248 -0.01 -16.60 1.23
C ILE A 248 -1.49 -16.77 0.85
N PRO A 249 -2.41 -17.07 1.79
CA PRO A 249 -3.83 -17.18 1.46
C PRO A 249 -4.41 -15.91 0.82
N SER A 250 -4.02 -14.72 1.31
CA SER A 250 -4.54 -13.45 0.79
C SER A 250 -4.05 -13.17 -0.63
N PHE A 251 -2.78 -13.48 -0.95
CA PHE A 251 -2.26 -13.36 -2.31
C PHE A 251 -2.85 -14.41 -3.24
N ASN A 252 -3.08 -15.65 -2.77
CA ASN A 252 -3.79 -16.66 -3.56
C ASN A 252 -5.22 -16.19 -3.90
N LEU A 253 -5.95 -15.64 -2.92
CA LEU A 253 -7.26 -15.05 -3.18
C LEU A 253 -7.16 -13.90 -4.19
N LEU A 254 -6.27 -12.94 -3.96
CA LEU A 254 -6.06 -11.78 -4.84
C LEU A 254 -5.72 -12.21 -6.27
N GLY A 255 -4.80 -13.17 -6.44
CA GLY A 255 -4.40 -13.69 -7.74
C GLY A 255 -5.56 -14.29 -8.52
N ARG A 256 -6.34 -15.18 -7.89
CA ARG A 256 -7.54 -15.77 -8.55
C ARG A 256 -8.55 -14.70 -8.95
N ILE A 257 -8.86 -13.78 -8.02
CA ILE A 257 -9.88 -12.77 -8.25
C ILE A 257 -9.44 -11.82 -9.36
N TYR A 258 -8.23 -11.27 -9.31
CA TYR A 258 -7.76 -10.35 -10.34
C TYR A 258 -7.61 -11.03 -11.71
N GLN A 259 -7.13 -12.28 -11.74
CA GLN A 259 -7.10 -13.08 -12.97
C GLN A 259 -8.50 -13.26 -13.56
N SER A 260 -9.53 -13.50 -12.73
CA SER A 260 -10.93 -13.61 -13.19
C SER A 260 -11.48 -12.29 -13.75
N HIS A 261 -10.89 -11.16 -13.37
CA HIS A 261 -11.15 -9.84 -13.93
C HIS A 261 -10.20 -9.47 -15.10
N GLY A 262 -9.35 -10.41 -15.56
CA GLY A 262 -8.44 -10.21 -16.67
C GLY A 262 -7.12 -9.51 -16.33
N VAL A 263 -6.78 -9.36 -15.05
CA VAL A 263 -5.54 -8.72 -14.57
C VAL A 263 -4.65 -9.77 -13.93
N PRO A 264 -3.70 -10.38 -14.67
CA PRO A 264 -2.74 -11.30 -14.08
C PRO A 264 -1.84 -10.60 -13.07
N VAL A 265 -1.51 -11.33 -12.01
CA VAL A 265 -0.50 -10.95 -11.03
C VAL A 265 0.64 -11.95 -11.17
N VAL A 266 1.90 -11.52 -11.10
CA VAL A 266 3.07 -12.42 -11.22
C VAL A 266 4.08 -12.08 -10.14
N ASN A 267 4.58 -13.08 -9.42
CA ASN A 267 5.66 -12.89 -8.44
C ASN A 267 7.01 -13.30 -9.02
N HIS A 268 7.93 -12.35 -9.10
CA HIS A 268 9.28 -12.54 -9.64
C HIS A 268 10.31 -12.87 -8.56
N SER A 269 9.94 -13.00 -7.29
CA SER A 269 10.88 -13.40 -6.23
C SER A 269 11.49 -14.77 -6.53
N PRO A 270 12.83 -14.90 -6.64
CA PRO A 270 13.47 -16.18 -6.96
C PRO A 270 13.29 -17.23 -5.86
N ILE A 271 13.00 -16.79 -4.62
CA ILE A 271 12.87 -17.66 -3.46
C ILE A 271 11.42 -17.85 -3.00
N SER A 272 10.49 -16.98 -3.40
CA SER A 272 9.11 -17.03 -2.91
C SER A 272 8.06 -17.18 -4.00
N LYS A 273 8.45 -17.22 -5.29
CA LYS A 273 7.49 -17.40 -6.39
C LYS A 273 6.63 -18.66 -6.26
N THR A 274 7.21 -19.77 -5.84
CA THR A 274 6.47 -21.05 -5.71
C THR A 274 5.61 -21.14 -4.45
N LEU A 275 5.51 -20.09 -3.64
CA LEU A 275 4.64 -20.07 -2.46
C LEU A 275 3.19 -19.74 -2.79
N PHE A 276 2.93 -19.19 -3.97
CA PHE A 276 1.60 -18.79 -4.40
C PHE A 276 1.07 -19.79 -5.41
N ASP A 277 -0.16 -20.26 -5.22
CA ASP A 277 -0.76 -21.30 -6.07
C ASP A 277 -1.28 -20.74 -7.39
N THR A 278 -1.36 -19.41 -7.48
CA THR A 278 -2.16 -18.71 -8.47
C THR A 278 -1.32 -17.87 -9.43
N PHE A 279 -0.02 -17.74 -9.17
CA PHE A 279 0.96 -17.06 -10.02
C PHE A 279 2.41 -17.22 -9.56
#